data_AF-A0A164B447-F1
#
_entry.id   AF-A0A164B447-F1
#
_cell.length_a   1.000
_cell.length_b   1.000
_cell.length_c   1.000
_cell.angle_alpha   90.00
_cell.angle_beta   90.00
_cell.angle_gamma   90.00
#
_symmetry.space_group_name_H-M   'P 1'
#
loop_
_entity.id
_entity.type
_entity.pdbx_description
1 polymer ?
#
loop_
_entity_poly.entity_id
_entity_poly.type
_entity_poly.pdbx_seq_one_letter_code
_entity_poly.pdbx_strand_id
1 'polypeptide(L)'
;MIDVPAVDDPRIMISIPVPVKGRKPVVLKVPRFDFMGEDVHQAWEDAAKQAGENKDMPLSRQQRIADLAALKLVLPEKDYKVCETLTSGQLQIVMLNWAKESAFPLGELLASADSLTENTEAPSSMTSTAQDGPEETSDPA
;
A
#
# COMPACT_ATOMS: atom_id res chain seq x y z
N MET A 1 28.08 -6.69 5.16
CA MET A 1 27.15 -6.21 6.19
C MET A 1 25.78 -6.20 5.53
N ILE A 2 24.83 -6.99 6.03
CA ILE A 2 23.47 -7.01 5.48
C ILE A 2 22.77 -5.80 6.08
N ASP A 3 22.39 -4.84 5.24
CA ASP A 3 21.54 -3.71 5.63
C ASP A 3 20.14 -4.25 5.92
N VAL A 4 19.76 -4.31 7.19
CA VAL A 4 18.42 -4.74 7.61
C VAL A 4 17.55 -3.49 7.67
N PRO A 5 16.56 -3.34 6.77
CA PRO A 5 15.70 -2.16 6.76
C PRO A 5 14.90 -2.06 8.06
N ALA A 6 14.70 -0.83 8.53
CA ALA A 6 13.83 -0.54 9.67
C ALA A 6 12.36 -0.84 9.32
N VAL A 7 11.51 -1.08 10.33
CA VAL A 7 10.10 -1.49 10.15
C VAL A 7 9.27 -0.47 9.35
N ASP A 8 9.68 0.79 9.34
CA ASP A 8 9.04 1.90 8.62
C ASP A 8 9.71 2.20 7.26
N ASP A 9 10.70 1.41 6.85
CA ASP A 9 11.38 1.57 5.57
C ASP A 9 10.37 1.39 4.42
N PRO A 10 10.21 2.40 3.54
CA PRO A 10 9.24 2.35 2.45
C PRO A 10 9.34 1.12 1.54
N ARG A 11 10.53 0.49 1.43
CA ARG A 11 10.78 -0.69 0.59
C ARG A 11 10.08 -1.95 1.09
N ILE A 12 9.72 -1.99 2.36
CA ILE A 12 9.06 -3.13 3.00
C ILE A 12 7.63 -2.81 3.46
N MET A 13 7.12 -1.63 3.10
CA MET A 13 5.75 -1.20 3.40
C MET A 13 4.80 -1.62 2.28
N ILE A 14 3.72 -2.31 2.66
CA ILE A 14 2.63 -2.68 1.76
C ILE A 14 1.56 -1.59 1.81
N SER A 15 1.16 -1.12 0.62
CA SER A 15 0.06 -0.16 0.47
C SER A 15 -1.24 -0.90 0.13
N ILE A 16 -2.21 -0.86 1.03
CA ILE A 16 -3.49 -1.55 0.87
C ILE A 16 -4.60 -0.51 0.63
N PRO A 17 -5.17 -0.44 -0.58
CA PRO A 17 -6.29 0.44 -0.85
C PRO A 17 -7.57 -0.13 -0.22
N VAL A 18 -8.19 0.66 0.66
CA VAL A 18 -9.43 0.32 1.34
C VAL A 18 -10.58 1.14 0.74
N PRO A 19 -11.56 0.50 0.08
CA PRO A 19 -12.70 1.20 -0.46
C PRO A 19 -13.61 1.67 0.68
N VAL A 20 -13.81 2.98 0.77
CA VAL A 20 -14.75 3.61 1.72
C VAL A 20 -15.94 4.13 0.93
N LYS A 21 -17.15 3.70 1.30
CA LYS A 21 -18.38 4.05 0.58
C LYS A 21 -18.54 5.57 0.47
N GLY A 22 -18.71 6.06 -0.77
CA GLY A 22 -18.93 7.48 -1.04
C GLY A 22 -17.70 8.38 -0.86
N ARG A 23 -16.50 7.80 -0.71
CA ARG A 23 -15.24 8.54 -0.60
C ARG A 23 -14.16 7.92 -1.49
N LYS A 24 -13.08 8.67 -1.73
CA LYS A 24 -11.87 8.08 -2.33
C LYS A 24 -11.33 6.97 -1.41
N PRO A 25 -10.81 5.87 -1.97
CA PRO A 25 -10.18 4.83 -1.18
C PRO A 25 -9.10 5.39 -0.27
N VAL A 26 -9.08 4.95 0.99
CA VAL A 26 -8.00 5.26 1.93
C VAL A 26 -6.90 4.24 1.71
N VAL A 27 -5.65 4.67 1.63
CA VAL A 27 -4.51 3.77 1.50
C VAL A 27 -3.92 3.54 2.88
N LEU A 28 -4.02 2.32 3.38
CA LEU A 28 -3.35 1.90 4.61
C LEU A 28 -1.92 1.47 4.26
N LYS A 29 -0.95 1.84 5.09
CA LYS A 29 0.45 1.38 4.97
C LYS A 29 0.80 0.50 6.14
N VAL A 30 1.14 -0.76 5.88
CA VAL A 30 1.51 -1.76 6.88
C VAL A 30 2.84 -2.41 6.53
N PRO A 31 3.68 -2.77 7.52
CA PRO A 31 4.95 -3.45 7.26
C PRO A 31 4.70 -4.89 6.82
N ARG A 32 5.62 -5.47 6.04
CA ARG A 32 5.63 -6.92 5.77
C ARG A 32 5.83 -7.72 7.06
N PHE A 33 5.21 -8.90 7.13
CA PHE A 33 5.33 -9.77 8.31
C PHE A 33 6.76 -10.15 8.67
N ASP A 34 7.61 -10.38 7.67
CA ASP A 34 9.03 -10.76 7.85
C ASP A 34 9.88 -9.69 8.55
N PHE A 35 9.36 -8.46 8.63
CA PHE A 35 10.06 -7.30 9.20
C PHE A 35 9.38 -6.73 10.44
N MET A 36 8.32 -7.38 10.92
CA MET A 36 7.75 -7.07 12.22
C MET A 36 8.61 -7.70 13.32
N GLY A 37 8.79 -6.98 14.42
CA GLY A 37 9.49 -7.51 15.60
C GLY A 37 8.75 -8.71 16.21
N GLU A 38 9.50 -9.59 16.87
CA GLU A 38 8.95 -10.75 17.58
C GLU A 38 7.93 -10.33 18.65
N ASP A 39 8.13 -9.17 19.28
CA ASP A 39 7.21 -8.56 20.25
C ASP A 39 5.86 -8.23 19.62
N VAL A 40 5.84 -7.75 18.37
CA VAL A 40 4.61 -7.46 17.62
C VAL A 40 3.89 -8.76 17.27
N HIS A 41 4.63 -9.78 16.81
CA HIS A 41 4.06 -11.11 16.52
C HIS A 41 3.43 -11.74 17.77
N GLN A 42 4.15 -11.72 18.89
CA GLN A 42 3.64 -12.24 20.17
C GLN A 42 2.41 -11.48 20.64
N ALA A 43 2.42 -10.14 20.58
CA ALA A 43 1.26 -9.33 20.98
C ALA A 43 0.03 -9.60 20.10
N TRP A 44 0.23 -9.85 18.82
CA TRP A 44 -0.85 -10.26 17.92
C TRP A 44 -1.40 -11.64 18.29
N GLU A 45 -0.54 -12.64 18.50
CA GLU A 45 -0.97 -13.97 18.93
C GLU A 45 -1.78 -13.92 20.24
N ASP A 46 -1.31 -13.14 21.21
CA ASP A 46 -1.95 -13.01 22.51
C ASP A 46 -3.34 -12.37 22.38
N ALA A 47 -3.47 -11.35 21.52
CA ALA A 47 -4.77 -10.76 21.22
C ALA A 47 -5.73 -11.75 20.54
N ALA A 48 -5.21 -12.60 19.65
CA ALA A 48 -6.02 -13.65 19.00
C ALA A 48 -6.46 -14.72 20.00
N LYS A 49 -5.57 -15.16 20.90
CA LYS A 49 -5.89 -16.11 21.98
C LYS A 49 -6.96 -15.51 22.90
N GLN A 50 -6.77 -14.28 23.37
CA GLN A 50 -7.71 -13.60 24.25
C GLN A 50 -9.10 -13.42 23.60
N ALA A 51 -9.15 -13.12 22.30
CA ALA A 51 -10.42 -13.05 21.57
C ALA A 51 -11.14 -14.40 21.53
N GLY A 52 -10.39 -15.52 21.44
CA GLY A 52 -10.92 -16.88 21.41
C GLY A 52 -11.36 -17.45 22.77
N GLU A 53 -10.92 -16.88 23.89
CA GLU A 53 -11.27 -17.35 25.24
C GLU A 53 -12.76 -17.17 25.56
N ASN A 54 -13.41 -16.17 24.97
CA ASN A 54 -14.84 -15.97 25.13
C ASN A 54 -15.64 -16.91 24.21
N LYS A 55 -15.93 -18.11 24.73
CA LYS A 55 -16.66 -19.17 24.01
C LYS A 55 -18.09 -18.81 23.62
N ASP A 56 -18.70 -17.81 24.28
CA ASP A 56 -20.05 -17.34 23.97
C ASP A 56 -20.06 -16.29 22.84
N MET A 57 -18.88 -15.82 22.42
CA MET A 57 -18.74 -14.85 21.35
C MET A 57 -18.76 -15.54 19.98
N PRO A 58 -19.54 -15.04 18.99
CA PRO A 58 -19.49 -15.55 17.63
C PRO A 58 -18.08 -15.44 17.03
N LEU A 59 -17.64 -16.47 16.29
CA LEU A 59 -16.32 -16.51 15.65
C LEU A 59 -16.02 -15.27 14.80
N SER A 60 -17.00 -14.73 14.09
CA SER A 60 -16.85 -13.51 13.26
C SER A 60 -16.49 -12.27 14.09
N ARG A 61 -16.93 -12.21 15.35
CA ARG A 61 -16.61 -11.12 16.27
C ARG A 61 -15.24 -11.33 16.92
N GLN A 62 -14.90 -12.57 17.24
CA GLN A 62 -13.55 -12.92 17.72
C GLN A 62 -12.49 -12.56 16.68
N GLN A 63 -12.70 -12.96 15.42
CA GLN A 63 -11.80 -12.63 14.30
C GLN A 63 -11.65 -11.12 14.14
N ARG A 64 -12.76 -10.37 14.17
CA ARG A 64 -12.72 -8.90 14.08
C ARG A 64 -11.86 -8.28 15.18
N ILE A 65 -11.96 -8.78 16.42
CA ILE A 65 -11.17 -8.27 17.54
C ILE A 65 -9.68 -8.54 17.30
N ALA A 66 -9.33 -9.77 16.89
CA ALA A 66 -7.96 -10.14 16.59
C ALA A 66 -7.37 -9.29 15.44
N ASP A 67 -8.12 -9.12 14.35
CA ASP A 67 -7.71 -8.31 13.19
C ASP A 67 -7.47 -6.84 13.58
N LEU A 68 -8.38 -6.25 14.37
CA LEU A 68 -8.22 -4.88 14.86
C LEU A 68 -7.03 -4.76 15.82
N ALA A 69 -6.76 -5.76 16.65
CA ALA A 69 -5.61 -5.76 17.53
C ALA A 69 -4.30 -5.78 16.73
N ALA A 70 -4.21 -6.61 15.69
CA ALA A 70 -3.07 -6.67 14.79
C ALA A 70 -2.79 -5.31 14.12
N LEU A 71 -3.83 -4.72 13.53
CA LEU A 71 -3.71 -3.44 12.83
C LEU A 71 -3.35 -2.29 13.77
N LYS A 72 -3.80 -2.33 15.04
CA LYS A 72 -3.44 -1.33 16.04
C LYS A 72 -1.93 -1.30 16.35
N LEU A 73 -1.25 -2.44 16.26
CA LEU A 73 0.17 -2.54 16.56
C LEU A 73 1.04 -1.90 15.47
N VAL A 74 0.55 -1.85 14.24
CA VAL A 74 1.36 -1.45 13.07
C VAL A 74 0.90 -0.17 12.39
N LEU A 75 -0.34 0.27 12.65
CA LEU A 75 -0.87 1.49 12.05
C LEU A 75 -0.73 2.68 12.99
N PRO A 76 -0.47 3.89 12.44
CA PRO A 76 -0.69 5.13 13.17
C PRO A 76 -2.14 5.23 13.65
N GLU A 77 -2.36 5.91 14.78
CA GLU A 77 -3.68 6.04 15.40
C GLU A 77 -4.75 6.54 14.41
N LYS A 78 -4.40 7.53 13.59
CA LYS A 78 -5.30 8.10 12.57
C LYS A 78 -5.82 7.03 11.60
N ASP A 79 -4.95 6.15 11.13
CA ASP A 79 -5.31 5.13 10.13
C ASP A 79 -6.01 3.95 10.80
N TYR A 80 -5.62 3.61 12.03
CA TYR A 80 -6.34 2.66 12.86
C TYR A 80 -7.80 3.07 13.10
N LYS A 81 -8.06 4.36 13.34
CA LYS A 81 -9.44 4.88 13.47
C LYS A 81 -10.29 4.62 12.22
N VAL A 82 -9.69 4.57 11.04
CA VAL A 82 -10.41 4.19 9.82
C VAL A 82 -10.79 2.71 9.88
N CYS A 83 -9.87 1.83 10.28
CA CYS A 83 -10.11 0.39 10.41
C CYS A 83 -11.27 0.07 11.37
N GLU A 84 -11.41 0.81 12.48
CA GLU A 84 -12.52 0.63 13.42
C GLU A 84 -13.90 0.81 12.76
N THR A 85 -14.00 1.66 11.72
CA THR A 85 -15.25 1.93 11.00
C THR A 85 -15.57 0.92 9.90
N LEU A 86 -14.61 0.08 9.52
CA LEU A 86 -14.80 -0.90 8.45
C LEU A 86 -15.73 -2.03 8.89
N THR A 87 -16.51 -2.56 7.96
CA THR A 87 -17.25 -3.81 8.19
C THR A 87 -16.28 -4.99 8.33
N SER A 88 -16.73 -6.11 8.92
CA SER A 88 -15.88 -7.31 9.04
C SER A 88 -15.38 -7.82 7.69
N GLY A 89 -16.20 -7.76 6.63
CA GLY A 89 -15.79 -8.18 5.29
C GLY A 89 -14.69 -7.27 4.70
N GLN A 90 -14.78 -5.95 4.89
CA GLN A 90 -13.72 -5.03 4.46
C GLN A 90 -12.43 -5.26 5.25
N LEU A 91 -12.54 -5.50 6.55
CA LEU A 91 -11.38 -5.78 7.40
C LEU A 91 -10.69 -7.09 6.97
N GLN A 92 -11.46 -8.12 6.65
CA GLN A 92 -10.94 -9.39 6.15
C GLN A 92 -10.19 -9.22 4.81
N ILE A 93 -10.69 -8.35 3.91
CA ILE A 93 -9.99 -8.03 2.66
C ILE A 93 -8.63 -7.36 2.95
N VAL A 94 -8.57 -6.46 3.94
CA VAL A 94 -7.30 -5.83 4.36
C VAL A 94 -6.32 -6.90 4.85
N MET A 95 -6.75 -7.77 5.76
CA MET A 95 -5.89 -8.83 6.31
C MET A 95 -5.43 -9.82 5.24
N LEU A 96 -6.31 -10.21 4.31
CA LEU A 96 -5.98 -11.11 3.22
C LEU A 96 -4.94 -10.49 2.26
N ASN A 97 -5.13 -9.22 1.89
CA ASN A 97 -4.16 -8.51 1.05
C ASN A 97 -2.82 -8.36 1.77
N TRP A 98 -2.85 -8.01 3.06
CA TRP A 98 -1.63 -7.88 3.84
C TRP A 98 -0.84 -9.19 3.90
N ALA A 99 -1.51 -10.31 4.18
CA ALA A 99 -0.87 -11.62 4.20
C ALA A 99 -0.34 -12.03 2.82
N LYS A 100 -1.13 -11.80 1.76
CA LYS A 100 -0.73 -12.13 0.39
C LYS A 100 0.52 -11.37 -0.06
N GLU A 101 0.55 -10.06 0.14
CA GLU A 101 1.68 -9.21 -0.25
C GLU A 101 2.91 -9.46 0.64
N SER A 102 2.69 -9.84 1.91
CA SER A 102 3.78 -10.24 2.82
C SER A 102 4.38 -11.60 2.45
N ALA A 103 3.64 -12.49 1.80
CA ALA A 103 4.13 -13.80 1.39
C ALA A 103 4.99 -13.76 0.12
N PHE A 104 4.99 -12.65 -0.64
CA PHE A 104 5.70 -12.55 -1.91
C PHE A 104 7.22 -12.42 -1.67
N PRO A 105 8.10 -13.26 -2.25
CA PRO A 105 9.53 -13.22 -1.95
C PRO A 105 10.18 -11.86 -2.22
N LEU A 106 10.90 -11.32 -1.24
CA LEU A 106 11.50 -9.97 -1.34
C LEU A 106 12.51 -9.85 -2.48
N GLY A 107 13.25 -10.93 -2.78
CA GLY A 107 14.22 -10.96 -3.87
C GLY A 107 13.61 -10.67 -5.25
N GLU A 108 12.36 -11.11 -5.47
CA GLU A 108 11.64 -10.86 -6.72
C GLU A 108 11.14 -9.41 -6.82
N LEU A 109 10.78 -8.78 -5.69
CA LEU A 109 10.35 -7.38 -5.65
C LEU A 109 11.51 -6.40 -5.85
N LEU A 110 12.64 -6.65 -5.18
CA LEU A 110 13.84 -5.81 -5.32
C LEU A 110 14.41 -5.90 -6.75
N ALA A 111 14.45 -7.10 -7.34
CA ALA A 111 14.88 -7.27 -8.73
C ALA A 111 13.95 -6.61 -9.75
N SER A 112 12.64 -6.50 -9.44
CA SER A 112 11.66 -5.86 -10.33
C SER A 112 11.71 -4.33 -10.27
N ALA A 113 12.11 -3.74 -9.14
CA ALA A 113 12.24 -2.29 -8.99
C ALA A 113 13.39 -1.71 -9.83
N ASP A 114 14.48 -2.47 -10.01
CA ASP A 114 15.63 -2.07 -10.82
C ASP A 114 15.35 -2.17 -12.34
N SER A 115 14.29 -2.87 -12.76
CA SER A 115 13.97 -3.11 -14.17
C SER A 115 13.21 -1.94 -14.85
N LEU A 116 12.84 -0.89 -14.11
CA LEU A 116 12.01 0.23 -14.61
C LEU A 116 12.81 1.49 -15.00
N THR A 117 14.14 1.46 -15.00
CA THR A 117 14.98 2.62 -15.36
C THR A 117 15.50 2.66 -16.79
N GLU A 118 15.10 1.75 -17.69
CA GLU A 118 15.59 1.76 -19.08
C GLU A 118 14.46 1.79 -20.11
N ASN A 119 13.80 2.95 -20.22
CA ASN A 119 13.21 3.43 -21.48
C ASN A 119 13.12 4.95 -21.41
N THR A 120 14.27 5.61 -21.43
CA THR A 120 14.33 7.01 -21.88
C THR A 120 14.19 6.98 -23.40
N GLU A 121 12.95 6.95 -23.86
CA GLU A 121 12.58 7.29 -25.22
C GLU A 121 13.09 8.72 -25.46
N ALA A 122 14.13 8.86 -26.26
CA ALA A 122 14.60 10.15 -26.71
C ALA A 122 13.47 10.83 -27.50
N PRO A 123 13.00 12.04 -27.13
CA PRO A 123 12.01 12.74 -27.93
C PRO A 123 12.70 13.23 -29.20
N SER A 124 12.50 12.52 -30.31
CA SER A 124 12.82 13.05 -31.64
C SER A 124 11.85 14.20 -31.92
N SER A 125 12.40 15.41 -31.88
CA SER A 125 11.69 16.65 -32.20
C SER A 125 11.13 16.61 -33.62
N MET A 126 9.80 16.62 -33.74
CA MET A 126 9.14 17.07 -34.97
C MET A 126 8.13 18.15 -34.59
N THR A 127 8.52 19.40 -34.85
CA THR A 127 7.63 20.57 -34.80
C THR A 127 6.85 20.64 -36.12
N SER A 128 5.53 20.53 -36.01
CA SER A 128 4.48 20.85 -37.00
C SER A 128 3.51 21.75 -36.22
N THR A 129 2.94 22.88 -36.66
CA THR A 129 2.59 23.45 -37.97
C THR A 129 2.06 24.90 -37.74
N ALA A 130 1.97 25.70 -38.81
CA ALA A 130 0.97 26.76 -39.13
C ALA A 130 1.56 28.17 -39.34
N GLN A 131 1.09 29.08 -40.21
CA GLN A 131 0.16 29.14 -41.35
C GLN A 131 0.17 30.62 -41.85
N ASP A 132 0.06 30.86 -43.17
CA ASP A 132 -0.32 32.07 -43.97
C ASP A 132 -0.03 33.54 -43.55
N GLY A 133 0.56 34.29 -44.53
CA GLY A 133 0.21 35.66 -45.02
C GLY A 133 0.38 36.90 -44.10
N PRO A 134 0.64 38.14 -44.61
CA PRO A 134 0.13 38.72 -45.87
C PRO A 134 1.17 39.54 -46.73
N GLU A 135 0.67 40.10 -47.85
CA GLU A 135 1.33 40.98 -48.85
C GLU A 135 2.06 42.22 -48.31
N GLU A 136 3.16 42.63 -48.95
CA GLU A 136 3.35 44.02 -49.40
C GLU A 136 4.42 44.15 -50.51
N THR A 137 4.21 45.16 -51.33
CA THR A 137 4.81 45.51 -52.63
C THR A 137 6.19 46.15 -52.49
N SER A 138 7.09 45.98 -53.48
CA SER A 138 7.91 47.07 -54.09
C SER A 138 9.00 46.54 -55.06
N ASP A 139 8.92 47.00 -56.31
CA ASP A 139 10.00 47.13 -57.33
C ASP A 139 11.22 47.89 -56.73
N PRO A 140 12.48 47.77 -57.23
CA PRO A 140 12.85 48.42 -58.50
C PRO A 140 14.06 47.84 -59.31
N ALA A 141 14.09 48.26 -60.59
CA ALA A 141 15.23 48.51 -61.50
C ALA A 141 15.81 47.36 -62.34
#